data_AF-A0A645I873-F1
#
_entry.id   AF-A0A645I873-F1
#
_cell.length_a   1.000
_cell.length_b   1.000
_cell.length_c   1.000
_cell.angle_alpha   90.00
_cell.angle_beta   90.00
_cell.angle_gamma   90.00
#
_symmetry.space_group_name_H-M   'P 1'
#
loop_
_entity.id
_entity.type
_entity.pdbx_description
1 polymer ?
#
loop_
_entity_poly.entity_id
_entity_poly.type
_entity_poly.pdbx_seq_one_letter_code
_entity_poly.pdbx_strand_id
1 'polypeptide(L)' 'MLLKAFEKLTGCPVLINTSFNVRNEPIVCTPAEAFACFMATDMDRLVVGNAVLRKVEQDSALAFDYSSRFALD' A
#
# COMPACT_ATOMS: atom_id res chain seq x y z
N MET A 1 -5.10 18.24 6.82
CA MET A 1 -4.20 17.28 7.53
C MET A 1 -4.96 15.99 7.76
N LEU A 2 -4.38 14.83 7.45
CA LEU A 2 -5.06 13.53 7.45
C LEU A 2 -5.74 13.20 8.79
N LEU A 3 -5.02 13.30 9.91
CA LEU A 3 -5.55 12.96 11.24
C LEU A 3 -6.79 13.80 11.64
N LYS A 4 -6.82 15.10 11.29
CA LYS A 4 -7.99 15.97 11.57
C LYS A 4 -9.22 15.57 10.75
N ALA A 5 -9.01 15.17 9.49
CA ALA A 5 -10.10 14.69 8.65
C ALA A 5 -10.62 13.34 9.15
N PHE A 6 -9.72 12.46 9.58
CA PHE A 6 -10.06 11.17 10.18
C PHE A 6 -10.87 11.36 11.48
N GLU A 7 -10.41 12.22 12.40
CA GLU A 7 -11.12 12.58 13.63
C GLU A 7 -12.54 13.09 13.35
N LYS A 8 -12.71 13.99 12.37
CA LYS A 8 -14.04 14.51 12.00
C LYS A 8 -15.00 13.42 11.52
N LEU A 9 -14.49 12.35 10.92
CA LEU A 9 -15.29 11.24 10.39
C LEU A 9 -15.55 10.14 11.41
N THR A 10 -14.59 9.85 12.28
CA THR A 10 -14.63 8.67 13.17
C THR A 10 -14.77 9.02 14.65
N GLY A 11 -14.53 10.28 15.05
CA GLY A 11 -14.41 10.69 16.44
C GLY A 11 -13.12 10.23 17.12
N CYS A 12 -12.22 9.55 16.40
CA CYS A 12 -10.96 9.01 16.93
C CYS A 12 -9.78 9.55 16.13
N PRO A 13 -8.87 10.36 16.70
CA PRO A 13 -7.75 10.97 15.97
C PRO A 13 -6.51 10.07 15.87
N VAL A 14 -6.65 8.74 15.79
CA VAL A 14 -5.54 7.78 15.86
C VAL A 14 -5.50 6.89 14.63
N LEU A 15 -4.32 6.75 14.02
CA LEU A 15 -4.05 5.84 12.90
C LEU A 15 -2.83 4.96 13.22
N ILE A 16 -2.85 3.72 12.73
CA ILE A 16 -1.68 2.86 12.73
C ILE A 16 -0.81 3.26 11.54
N ASN A 17 0.47 3.53 11.81
CA ASN A 17 1.49 3.78 10.79
C ASN A 17 2.52 2.66 10.85
N THR A 18 2.57 1.83 9.83
CA THR A 18 3.53 0.73 9.69
C THR A 18 4.34 0.92 8.40
N SER A 19 5.47 0.24 8.29
CA SER A 19 6.25 0.21 7.05
C SER A 19 5.38 -0.22 5.87
N PHE A 20 5.53 0.47 4.74
CA PHE A 20 4.92 0.05 3.49
C PHE A 20 5.88 -0.87 2.74
N ASN A 21 5.72 -2.17 2.96
CA ASN A 21 6.47 -3.26 2.34
C ASN A 21 5.71 -4.58 2.49
N VAL A 22 6.17 -5.60 1.77
CA VAL A 22 5.85 -7.00 2.05
C VAL A 22 6.89 -7.54 3.05
N ARG A 23 6.54 -8.62 3.77
CA ARG A 23 7.47 -9.25 4.71
C ARG A 23 8.79 -9.61 4.02
N ASN A 24 9.90 -9.30 4.67
CA ASN A 24 11.27 -9.49 4.17
C ASN A 24 11.69 -8.58 3.01
N GLU A 25 10.92 -7.53 2.70
CA GLU A 25 11.29 -6.55 1.68
C GLU A 25 11.65 -5.18 2.26
N PRO A 26 12.53 -4.42 1.57
CA PRO A 26 12.76 -3.01 1.86
C PRO A 26 11.46 -2.19 1.76
N ILE A 27 11.45 -1.05 2.44
CA ILE A 27 10.37 -0.05 2.29
C ILE A 27 10.39 0.49 0.85
N VAL A 28 9.21 0.64 0.25
CA VAL A 28 9.05 1.20 -1.09
C VAL A 28 9.61 2.63 -1.19
N CYS A 29 10.33 2.93 -2.27
CA CYS A 29 10.96 4.23 -2.51
C CYS A 29 10.42 4.92 -3.78
N THR A 30 9.72 4.19 -4.64
CA THR A 30 9.17 4.72 -5.90
C THR A 30 7.66 4.47 -6.05
N PRO A 31 6.93 5.27 -6.86
CA PRO A 31 5.52 5.00 -7.15
C PRO A 31 5.27 3.63 -7.78
N ALA A 32 6.21 3.14 -8.60
CA ALA A 32 6.14 1.82 -9.22
C ALA A 32 6.26 0.70 -8.17
N GLU A 33 7.17 0.83 -7.21
CA GLU A 33 7.30 -0.11 -6.09
C GLU A 33 6.08 -0.07 -5.18
N ALA A 34 5.53 1.11 -4.90
CA ALA A 34 4.30 1.26 -4.13
C ALA A 34 3.11 0.57 -4.82
N PHE A 35 2.99 0.70 -6.14
CA PHE A 35 1.96 0.02 -6.92
C PHE A 35 2.16 -1.50 -6.91
N ALA A 36 3.38 -1.99 -7.12
CA ALA A 36 3.68 -3.41 -7.06
C ALA A 36 3.34 -3.99 -5.67
N CYS A 37 3.77 -3.33 -4.59
CA CYS A 37 3.50 -3.76 -3.21
C CYS A 37 2.00 -3.74 -2.90
N PHE A 38 1.29 -2.71 -3.37
CA PHE A 38 -0.16 -2.65 -3.30
C PHE A 38 -0.83 -3.80 -4.05
N MET A 39 -0.37 -4.14 -5.25
CA MET A 39 -0.92 -5.23 -6.04
C MET A 39 -0.63 -6.62 -5.46
N ALA A 40 0.42 -6.78 -4.67
CA ALA A 40 0.78 -8.04 -4.02
C ALA A 40 0.20 -8.25 -2.60
N THR A 41 -0.46 -7.25 -2.03
CA THR A 41 -1.03 -7.31 -0.67
C THR A 41 -2.55 -7.23 -0.67
N ASP A 42 -3.17 -7.47 0.48
CA ASP A 42 -4.62 -7.34 0.69
C ASP A 42 -5.07 -5.90 0.97
N MET A 43 -4.24 -4.90 0.62
CA MET A 43 -4.62 -3.49 0.79
C MET A 43 -5.78 -3.11 -0.13
N ASP A 44 -6.76 -2.38 0.40
CA ASP A 44 -7.93 -1.94 -0.37
C ASP A 44 -7.64 -0.76 -1.31
N ARG A 45 -6.77 0.17 -0.86
CA ARG A 45 -6.52 1.46 -1.51
C ARG A 45 -5.05 1.86 -1.43
N LEU A 46 -4.58 2.49 -2.51
CA LEU A 46 -3.27 3.12 -2.59
C LEU A 46 -3.44 4.62 -2.88
N VAL A 47 -2.81 5.47 -2.07
CA VAL A 47 -2.74 6.92 -2.29
C VAL A 47 -1.28 7.29 -2.51
N VAL A 48 -0.92 7.74 -3.73
CA VAL A 48 0.46 8.10 -4.10
C VAL A 48 0.43 9.40 -4.88
N GLY A 49 1.02 10.45 -4.31
CA GLY A 49 0.95 11.81 -4.88
C GLY A 49 -0.51 12.26 -5.03
N ASN A 50 -0.91 12.60 -6.27
CA ASN A 50 -2.26 13.04 -6.62
C ASN A 50 -3.16 11.91 -7.15
N ALA A 51 -2.76 10.65 -6.99
CA ALA A 51 -3.51 9.49 -7.47
C ALA A 51 -4.10 8.69 -6.30
N VAL A 52 -5.31 8.18 -6.49
CA VAL A 52 -5.99 7.26 -5.58
C VAL A 52 -6.44 6.05 -6.40
N LEU A 53 -5.96 4.86 -6.04
CA LEU A 53 -6.31 3.60 -6.69
C LEU A 53 -7.14 2.73 -5.75
N ARG A 54 -8.14 2.03 -6.29
CA ARG A 54 -8.85 0.96 -5.58
C ARG A 54 -8.43 -0.38 -6.15
N LYS A 55 -8.21 -1.37 -5.27
CA LYS A 55 -7.72 -2.70 -5.67
C LYS A 55 -8.66 -3.36 -6.66
N VAL A 56 -9.96 -3.26 -6.39
CA VAL A 56 -11.05 -3.82 -7.21
C VAL A 56 -11.17 -3.21 -8.62
N GLU A 57 -10.49 -2.10 -8.89
CA GLU A 57 -10.46 -1.46 -10.22
C GLU A 57 -9.20 -1.77 -11.00
N GLN A 58 -8.22 -2.47 -10.40
CA GLN A 58 -6.97 -2.80 -11.06
C GLN A 58 -7.09 -4.15 -11.77
N ASP A 59 -6.38 -4.28 -12.89
CA ASP A 59 -6.24 -5.58 -13.55
C ASP A 59 -5.39 -6.51 -12.68
N SER A 60 -5.98 -7.64 -12.26
CA SER A 60 -5.29 -8.66 -11.48
C SER A 60 -4.06 -9.25 -12.18
N ALA A 61 -4.00 -9.18 -13.52
CA ALA A 61 -2.83 -9.61 -14.28
C ALA A 61 -1.60 -8.72 -14.07
N LEU A 62 -1.77 -7.52 -13.51
CA LEU A 62 -0.68 -6.61 -13.16
C LEU A 62 -0.07 -6.90 -11.77
N ALA A 63 -0.57 -7.91 -11.05
CA ALA A 63 0.01 -8.32 -9.79
C ALA A 63 1.43 -8.87 -10.01
N PHE A 64 2.39 -8.28 -9.29
CA PHE A 64 3.77 -8.71 -9.33
C PHE A 64 4.00 -9.83 -8.29
N ASP A 65 4.60 -10.94 -8.73
CA ASP A 65 4.96 -12.02 -7.83
C ASP A 65 6.33 -11.78 -7.20
N TYR A 66 6.29 -11.35 -5.93
CA TYR A 66 7.46 -11.09 -5.11
C TYR A 66 8.20 -12.36 -4.65
N SER A 67 7.59 -13.54 -4.74
CA SER A 67 8.22 -14.81 -4.33
C SER A 67 9.52 -15.12 -5.11
N SER A 68 9.69 -14.50 -6.27
CA SER A 68 10.83 -14.69 -7.17
C SER A 68 12.07 -13.86 -6.84
N ARG A 69 11.99 -12.84 -5.96
CA ARG A 69 13.08 -11.84 -5.80
C ARG A 69 13.94 -11.98 -4.56
N PHE A 70 13.43 -12.59 -3.50
CA PHE A 70 14.16 -12.75 -2.25
C PHE A 70 14.00 -14.20 -1.80
N ALA A 71 15.09 -14.96 -1.88
CA ALA A 71 15.11 -16.31 -1.33
C ALA A 71 14.66 -16.26 0.14
N LEU A 72 13.73 -17.14 0.49
CA LEU A 72 13.30 -17.32 1.87
C LEU A 72 14.48 -17.92 2.64
N ASP A 73 15.20 -17.08 3.38
CA ASP A 73 16.07 -17.54 4.47
C ASP A 73 15.23 -17.99 5.67
#